data_AF-A0A158DKW6-F1
#
_entry.id   AF-A0A158DKW6-F1
#
_cell.length_a   1.000
_cell.length_b   1.000
_cell.length_c   1.000
_cell.angle_alpha   90.00
_cell.angle_beta   90.00
_cell.angle_gamma   90.00
#
_symmetry.space_group_name_H-M   'P 1'
#
loop_
_entity.id
_entity.type
_entity.pdbx_description
1 polymer ?
#
loop_
_entity_poly.entity_id
_entity_poly.type
_entity_poly.pdbx_seq_one_letter_code
_entity_poly.pdbx_strand_id
1 'polypeptide(L)' 'MFDSLYAQLLALPVGAAFVLPLGVSAQSARCAVESAIRQDLRKRFVIGEHVARPRQAEVLRHVRIERLADEAI' A
#
# COMPACT_ATOMS: atom_id res chain seq x y z
N MET A 1 9.30 -17.58 -3.57
CA MET A 1 7.92 -17.24 -3.14
C MET A 1 7.84 -15.85 -2.48
N PHE A 2 8.66 -14.90 -2.93
CA PHE A 2 8.41 -13.46 -2.85
C PHE A 2 8.02 -13.02 -4.27
N ASP A 3 6.93 -13.59 -4.78
CA ASP A 3 6.21 -13.05 -5.94
C ASP A 3 5.09 -12.10 -5.44
N SER A 4 5.23 -11.62 -4.20
CA SER A 4 5.76 -10.31 -3.81
C SER A 4 4.72 -9.24 -4.02
N LEU A 5 4.27 -8.70 -2.89
CA LEU A 5 3.55 -7.45 -2.76
C LEU A 5 4.03 -6.38 -3.77
N TYR A 6 5.30 -6.41 -4.18
CA TYR A 6 5.83 -5.61 -5.27
C TYR A 6 5.04 -5.72 -6.58
N ALA A 7 4.82 -6.94 -7.10
CA ALA A 7 4.10 -7.14 -8.37
C ALA A 7 2.66 -6.62 -8.28
N GLN A 8 2.03 -6.79 -7.11
CA GLN A 8 0.69 -6.29 -6.84
C GLN A 8 0.65 -4.75 -6.77
N LEU A 9 1.66 -4.14 -6.13
CA LEU A 9 1.81 -2.69 -6.07
C LEU A 9 2.13 -2.10 -7.45
N LEU A 10 2.94 -2.78 -8.27
CA LEU A 10 3.26 -2.35 -9.64
C LEU A 10 2.06 -2.40 -10.58
N ALA A 11 1.20 -3.41 -10.42
CA ALA A 11 -0.01 -3.61 -11.22
C ALA A 11 -1.18 -2.74 -10.74
N LEU A 12 -1.03 -2.03 -9.62
CA LEU A 12 -2.08 -1.20 -9.05
C LEU A 12 -2.37 0.01 -9.98
N PRO A 13 -3.63 0.20 -10.41
CA PRO A 13 -4.00 1.39 -11.17
C PRO A 13 -3.76 2.69 -10.39
N VAL A 14 -3.52 3.79 -11.10
CA VAL A 14 -3.42 5.11 -10.47
C VAL A 14 -4.72 5.45 -9.74
N GLY A 15 -4.60 5.92 -8.49
CA GLY A 15 -5.73 6.21 -7.59
C GLY A 15 -6.33 4.98 -6.90
N ALA A 16 -5.93 3.76 -7.29
CA ALA A 16 -6.34 2.56 -6.58
C ALA A 16 -5.48 2.34 -5.34
N ALA A 17 -6.01 1.55 -4.41
CA ALA A 17 -5.32 1.25 -3.17
C ALA A 17 -5.42 -0.21 -2.76
N PHE A 18 -4.32 -0.70 -2.20
CA PHE A 18 -4.21 -2.02 -1.62
C PHE A 18 -4.33 -1.91 -0.10
N VAL A 19 -5.31 -2.61 0.48
CA VAL A 19 -5.55 -2.64 1.93
C VAL A 19 -4.87 -3.87 2.50
N LEU A 20 -3.97 -3.67 3.45
CA LEU A 20 -3.18 -4.74 4.05
C LEU A 20 -3.98 -5.52 5.12
N PRO A 21 -3.64 -6.79 5.34
CA PRO A 21 -4.20 -7.57 6.44
C PRO A 21 -3.95 -6.93 7.80
N LEU A 22 -4.79 -7.29 8.78
CA LEU A 22 -4.61 -6.87 10.17
C LEU A 22 -3.25 -7.35 10.71
N GLY A 23 -2.65 -6.53 11.57
CA GLY A 23 -1.35 -6.80 12.18
C GLY A 23 -0.14 -6.32 11.37
N VAL A 24 -0.34 -5.87 10.12
CA VAL A 24 0.72 -5.23 9.35
C VAL A 24 0.88 -3.78 9.82
N SER A 25 2.09 -3.39 10.20
CA SER A 25 2.40 -2.04 10.66
C SER A 25 2.63 -1.08 9.49
N ALA A 26 2.38 0.21 9.70
CA ALA A 26 2.68 1.23 8.71
C ALA A 26 4.19 1.28 8.37
N GLN A 27 5.05 0.95 9.35
CA GLN A 27 6.49 0.92 9.15
C GLN A 27 6.93 -0.23 8.24
N SER A 28 6.40 -1.44 8.43
CA SER A 28 6.74 -2.56 7.54
C SER A 28 6.20 -2.34 6.12
N ALA A 29 5.00 -1.74 6.00
CA ALA A 29 4.46 -1.32 4.71
C ALA A 29 5.37 -0.29 4.03
N ARG A 30 5.89 0.70 4.77
CA ARG A 30 6.85 1.70 4.25
C ARG A 30 8.11 1.04 3.72
N CYS A 31 8.76 0.20 4.51
CA CYS A 31 9.96 -0.50 4.07
C CYS A 31 9.70 -1.37 2.82
N ALA A 32 8.52 -2.01 2.73
CA ALA A 32 8.14 -2.80 1.56
C ALA A 32 7.95 -1.93 0.31
N VAL A 33 7.28 -0.78 0.43
CA VAL A 33 7.09 0.19 -0.66
C VAL A 33 8.44 0.75 -1.11
N GLU A 34 9.30 1.18 -0.19
CA GLU A 34 10.64 1.69 -0.50
C GLU A 34 11.50 0.64 -1.22
N SER A 35 11.43 -0.61 -0.75
CA SER A 35 12.15 -1.71 -1.41
C SER A 35 11.59 -2.00 -2.80
N ALA A 36 10.27 -1.86 -2.99
CA ALA A 36 9.59 -2.02 -4.26
C ALA A 36 10.02 -0.95 -5.27
N ILE A 37 9.92 0.33 -4.91
CA ILE A 37 10.22 1.44 -5.83
C ILE A 37 11.70 1.64 -6.10
N ARG A 38 12.59 0.94 -5.38
CA ARG A 38 14.05 1.05 -5.58
C ARG A 38 14.47 0.81 -7.04
N GLN A 39 13.71 -0.01 -7.78
CA GLN A 39 14.00 -0.30 -9.20
C GLN A 39 13.29 0.64 -10.19
N ASP A 40 12.27 1.39 -9.75
CA ASP A 40 11.51 2.32 -10.60
C ASP A 40 11.10 3.53 -9.75
N LEU A 41 12.01 4.51 -9.67
CA LEU A 41 11.86 5.69 -8.81
C LEU A 41 10.73 6.63 -9.24
N ARG A 42 10.22 6.48 -10.48
CA ARG A 42 9.09 7.28 -10.98
C ARG A 42 7.79 6.86 -10.31
N LYS A 43 7.76 5.65 -9.75
CA LYS A 43 6.60 5.07 -9.10
C LYS A 43 6.36 5.71 -7.73
N ARG A 44 5.23 6.39 -7.59
CA ARG A 44 4.80 7.03 -6.35
C ARG A 44 3.70 6.25 -5.65
N PHE A 45 3.84 6.11 -4.33
CA PHE A 45 2.86 5.49 -3.45
C PHE A 45 2.71 6.30 -2.16
N VAL A 46 1.51 6.30 -1.59
CA VAL A 46 1.24 6.90 -0.27
C VAL A 46 0.70 5.84 0.68
N ILE A 47 1.13 5.92 1.94
CA ILE A 47 0.67 5.02 3.02
C ILE A 47 -0.30 5.80 3.89
N GLY A 48 -1.49 5.22 4.07
CA GLY A 48 -2.54 5.76 4.91
C GLY A 48 -3.21 4.69 5.74
N GLU A 49 -4.36 5.05 6.33
CA GLU A 49 -5.19 4.15 7.11
C GLU A 49 -6.51 3.90 6.40
N HIS A 50 -6.98 2.66 6.44
CA HIS A 50 -8.34 2.28 6.08
C HIS A 50 -9.07 1.79 7.32
N VAL A 51 -10.22 2.40 7.62
CA VAL A 51 -11.05 2.02 8.77
C VAL A 51 -12.23 1.21 8.27
N ALA A 52 -12.30 -0.05 8.70
CA ALA A 52 -13.44 -0.93 8.47
C ALA A 52 -14.26 -1.06 9.78
N ARG A 53 -15.59 -1.06 9.66
CA ARG A 53 -16.52 -1.25 10.78
C ARG A 53 -17.45 -2.41 10.47
N PRO A 54 -16.99 -3.67 10.66
CA PRO A 54 -17.82 -4.84 10.36
C PRO A 54 -19.05 -4.93 11.26
N ARG A 55 -18.99 -4.37 12.47
CA ARG A 55 -20.09 -4.24 13.43
C ARG A 55 -20.07 -2.85 14.06
N GLN A 56 -21.20 -2.38 14.60
CA GLN A 56 -21.31 -1.02 15.18
C GLN A 56 -20.31 -0.74 16.32
N ALA A 57 -19.95 -1.75 17.12
CA ALA A 57 -19.00 -1.62 18.22
C ALA A 57 -17.55 -1.98 17.86
N GLU A 58 -17.30 -2.46 16.64
CA GLU A 58 -15.98 -2.92 16.19
C GLU A 58 -15.38 -1.93 15.19
N VAL A 59 -14.15 -1.49 15.46
CA VAL A 59 -13.38 -0.63 14.55
C VAL A 59 -12.07 -1.32 14.23
N LEU A 60 -11.89 -1.72 12.98
CA LEU A 60 -10.68 -2.31 12.45
C LEU A 60 -9.89 -1.26 11.68
N ARG A 61 -8.63 -1.07 12.04
CA ARG A 61 -7.71 -0.15 11.36
C ARG A 61 -6.70 -0.95 10.57
N HIS A 62 -6.72 -0.75 9.26
CA HIS A 62 -5.82 -1.38 8.31
C HIS A 62 -4.87 -0.34 7.74
N VAL A 63 -3.69 -0.79 7.33
CA VAL A 63 -2.79 0.04 6.53
C VAL A 63 -3.26 -0.03 5.07
N ARG A 64 -3.30 1.11 4.39
CA ARG A 64 -3.62 1.24 2.97
C ARG A 64 -2.41 1.79 2.23
N ILE A 65 -2.06 1.18 1.11
CA ILE A 65 -1.05 1.69 0.17
C ILE A 65 -1.78 2.12 -1.10
N GLU A 66 -1.73 3.40 -1.44
CA GLU A 66 -2.36 3.94 -2.63
C GLU A 66 -1.32 4.30 -3.69
N ARG A 67 -1.64 4.00 -4.96
CA ARG A 67 -0.82 4.38 -6.10
C ARG A 67 -1.14 5.80 -6.52
N LEU A 68 -0.11 6.65 -6.54
CA LEU A 68 -0.22 8.00 -7.08
C LEU A 68 0.18 8.02 -8.56
N ALA A 69 -0.14 9.13 -9.24
CA ALA A 69 0.38 9.40 -10.56
C ALA A 69 1.91 9.43 -10.55
N ASP A 70 2.51 8.88 -11.59
CA ASP A 70 3.93 8.84 -11.81
C ASP A 70 4.49 10.26 -11.92
N GLU A 71 5.72 10.47 -11.47
CA GLU A 71 6.37 11.76 -11.61
C GLU A 71 6.68 12.04 -13.09
N ALA A 72 6.24 13.20 -13.59
CA ALA A 72 6.57 13.64 -14.93
C ALA A 72 8.05 14.09 -14.98
N ILE A 73 8.74 13.73 -16.05
CA ILE A 73 10.14 14.10 -16.33
C ILE A 73 10.17 15.52 -16.88
#